data_AF-A0A397CH26-F1
#
_entry.id   AF-A0A397CH26-F1
#
_cell.length_a   1.000
_cell.length_b   1.000
_cell.length_c   1.000
_cell.angle_alpha   90.00
_cell.angle_beta   90.00
_cell.angle_gamma   90.00
#
_symmetry.space_group_name_H-M   'P 1'
#
loop_
_entity.id
_entity.type
_entity.pdbx_description
1 polymer ?
#
loop_
_entity_poly.entity_id
_entity_poly.type
_entity_poly.pdbx_seq_one_letter_code
_entity_poly.pdbx_strand_id
1 'polypeptide(L)'
;MSKKEEEVTFTRTRTNGGKARKTMKGYTGSGWVAWLDFGLRLFDYIRWMQYDFNDENAMEALHDDVQLLLKGYDLDKYQAVTNSPENANLPYSQRVQLGLAFLTELQCPLGTREILLDKLRQLRKRASQTVSAYAAEFSQWRRKIAILQSLEQQPIALSDQVQIFKTAMPNEFQIEFRKKYGLHNFDSIEDVEAAFIAIENDFDFIKRLNEPKKP
;
A
#
# COMPACT_ATOMS: atom_id res chain seq x y z
N MET A 1 -9.11 23.20 -19.86
CA MET A 1 -10.06 23.23 -18.73
C MET A 1 -9.52 22.37 -17.61
N SER A 2 -9.21 22.96 -16.45
CA SER A 2 -8.75 22.21 -15.28
C SER A 2 -9.90 21.31 -14.80
N LYS A 3 -9.80 20.00 -14.99
CA LYS A 3 -10.75 19.05 -14.38
C LYS A 3 -10.58 19.20 -12.88
N LYS A 4 -11.53 19.83 -12.18
CA LYS A 4 -11.61 19.71 -10.73
C LYS A 4 -11.67 18.22 -10.44
N GLU A 5 -10.66 17.69 -9.77
CA GLU A 5 -10.74 16.37 -9.14
C GLU A 5 -11.98 16.41 -8.23
N GLU A 6 -13.00 15.64 -8.55
CA GLU A 6 -14.20 15.61 -7.73
C GLU A 6 -13.91 14.84 -6.46
N GLU A 7 -14.07 15.55 -5.34
CA GLU A 7 -13.85 15.06 -4.00
C GLU A 7 -15.19 14.61 -3.41
N VAL A 8 -15.22 13.37 -2.91
CA VAL A 8 -16.36 12.78 -2.22
C VAL A 8 -16.07 12.78 -0.73
N THR A 9 -17.01 13.30 0.07
CA THR A 9 -16.87 13.34 1.53
C THR A 9 -17.72 12.27 2.17
N PHE A 10 -17.06 11.30 2.80
CA PHE A 10 -17.69 10.22 3.53
C PHE A 10 -17.78 10.57 5.02
N THR A 11 -18.85 10.12 5.67
CA THR A 11 -19.05 10.30 7.11
C THR A 11 -19.19 8.95 7.78
N ARG A 12 -18.38 8.71 8.81
CA ARG A 12 -18.48 7.54 9.68
C ARG A 12 -18.94 7.98 11.07
N THR A 13 -19.90 7.25 11.62
CA THR A 13 -20.27 7.38 13.04
C THR A 13 -19.35 6.49 13.87
N ARG A 14 -18.64 7.09 14.82
CA ARG A 14 -17.78 6.38 15.79
C ARG A 14 -18.65 5.67 16.83
N THR A 15 -18.07 4.70 17.52
CA THR A 15 -18.71 3.95 18.62
C THR A 15 -19.25 4.86 19.73
N ASN A 16 -18.65 6.04 19.94
CA ASN A 16 -19.10 7.03 20.92
C ASN A 16 -20.17 8.00 20.40
N GLY A 17 -20.76 7.74 19.22
CA GLY A 17 -21.76 8.61 18.58
C GLY A 17 -21.18 9.83 17.84
N GLY A 18 -19.88 10.09 17.95
CA GLY A 18 -19.22 11.20 17.24
C GLY A 18 -19.10 10.93 15.74
N LYS A 19 -19.30 11.95 14.90
CA LYS A 19 -19.14 11.83 13.45
C LYS A 19 -17.72 12.19 13.04
N ALA A 20 -17.08 11.34 12.25
CA ALA A 20 -15.81 11.60 11.59
C ALA A 20 -16.04 11.73 10.09
N ARG A 21 -15.35 12.70 9.46
CA ARG A 21 -15.42 12.90 8.01
C ARG A 21 -14.09 12.58 7.36
N LYS A 22 -14.12 12.00 6.17
CA LYS A 22 -12.96 11.78 5.32
C LYS A 22 -13.30 12.15 3.88
N THR A 23 -12.50 13.02 3.30
CA THR A 23 -12.62 13.41 1.90
C THR A 23 -11.68 12.56 1.06
N MET A 24 -12.20 12.03 -0.02
CA MET A 24 -11.50 11.16 -0.95
C MET A 24 -11.61 11.74 -2.35
N LYS A 25 -10.50 11.71 -3.09
CA LYS A 25 -10.51 12.02 -4.52
C LYS A 25 -10.97 10.80 -5.29
N GLY A 26 -11.99 10.97 -6.13
CA GLY A 26 -12.38 9.94 -7.08
C GLY A 26 -11.24 9.58 -8.05
N TYR A 27 -11.32 8.42 -8.67
CA TYR A 27 -10.39 8.02 -9.71
C TYR A 27 -10.63 8.85 -10.97
N THR A 28 -9.65 9.67 -11.33
CA THR A 28 -9.66 10.52 -12.54
C THR A 28 -8.42 10.34 -13.41
N GLY A 29 -7.53 9.41 -13.03
CA GLY A 29 -6.27 9.15 -13.70
C GLY A 29 -6.41 8.16 -14.85
N SER A 30 -5.29 7.92 -15.53
CA SER A 30 -5.18 6.88 -16.55
C SER A 30 -3.88 6.10 -16.34
N GLY A 31 -3.96 4.78 -16.47
CA GLY A 31 -2.80 3.89 -16.41
C GLY A 31 -2.40 3.47 -15.00
N TRP A 32 -1.54 2.47 -14.95
CA TRP A 32 -1.24 1.69 -13.75
C TRP A 32 -0.72 2.51 -12.56
N VAL A 33 0.07 3.56 -12.77
CA VAL A 33 0.58 4.40 -11.65
C VAL A 33 -0.57 5.07 -10.91
N ALA A 34 -1.47 5.72 -11.66
CA ALA A 34 -2.61 6.42 -11.09
C ALA A 34 -3.60 5.46 -10.45
N TRP A 35 -3.81 4.28 -11.06
CA TRP A 35 -4.66 3.23 -10.50
C TRP A 35 -4.11 2.71 -9.17
N LEU A 36 -2.82 2.38 -9.10
CA LEU A 36 -2.21 1.89 -7.86
C LEU A 36 -2.20 2.94 -6.75
N ASP A 37 -1.97 4.22 -7.08
CA ASP A 37 -2.08 5.30 -6.11
C ASP A 37 -3.52 5.48 -5.61
N PHE A 38 -4.52 5.31 -6.48
CA PHE A 38 -5.93 5.26 -6.08
C PHE A 38 -6.22 4.07 -5.18
N GLY A 39 -5.75 2.87 -5.55
CA GLY A 39 -5.91 1.66 -4.75
C GLY A 39 -5.33 1.82 -3.35
N LEU A 40 -4.14 2.42 -3.18
CA LEU A 40 -3.59 2.72 -1.86
C LEU A 40 -4.52 3.58 -1.00
N ARG A 41 -5.09 4.64 -1.59
CA ARG A 41 -6.06 5.52 -0.90
C ARG A 41 -7.34 4.76 -0.56
N LEU A 42 -7.81 3.89 -1.45
CA LEU A 42 -8.98 3.04 -1.22
C LEU A 42 -8.73 2.06 -0.05
N PHE A 43 -7.57 1.41 0.01
CA PHE A 43 -7.19 0.57 1.16
C PHE A 43 -7.16 1.36 2.47
N ASP A 44 -6.59 2.56 2.47
CA ASP A 44 -6.59 3.43 3.66
C ASP A 44 -7.98 3.93 4.03
N TYR A 45 -8.87 4.07 3.04
CA TYR A 45 -10.28 4.40 3.25
C TYR A 45 -11.05 3.24 3.86
N ILE A 46 -10.94 2.04 3.31
CA ILE A 46 -11.57 0.81 3.84
C ILE A 46 -11.20 0.61 5.31
N ARG A 47 -9.90 0.72 5.64
CA ARG A 47 -9.43 0.62 7.03
C ARG A 47 -9.98 1.74 7.91
N TRP A 48 -10.12 2.96 7.38
CA TRP A 48 -10.70 4.08 8.12
C TRP A 48 -12.20 3.90 8.34
N MET A 49 -12.93 3.35 7.38
CA MET A 49 -14.35 3.01 7.50
C MET A 49 -14.58 1.84 8.46
N GLN A 50 -13.59 0.96 8.60
CA GLN A 50 -13.68 -0.29 9.37
C GLN A 50 -14.75 -1.23 8.82
N TYR A 51 -14.82 -1.39 7.49
CA TYR A 51 -15.67 -2.44 6.92
C TYR A 51 -15.23 -3.79 7.45
N ASP A 52 -16.19 -4.55 7.97
CA ASP A 52 -16.01 -5.96 8.24
C ASP A 52 -16.30 -6.74 6.97
N PHE A 53 -15.28 -7.43 6.45
CA PHE A 53 -15.39 -8.20 5.22
C PHE A 53 -16.28 -9.45 5.37
N ASN A 54 -16.67 -9.81 6.59
CA ASN A 54 -17.61 -10.88 6.87
C ASN A 54 -19.07 -10.38 7.01
N ASP A 55 -19.29 -9.06 7.02
CA ASP A 55 -20.62 -8.45 7.07
C ASP A 55 -21.03 -7.98 5.67
N GLU A 56 -22.02 -8.65 5.09
CA GLU A 56 -22.50 -8.34 3.74
C GLU A 56 -23.15 -6.97 3.63
N ASN A 57 -23.72 -6.41 4.71
CA ASN A 57 -24.23 -5.03 4.68
C ASN A 57 -23.07 -4.03 4.63
N ALA A 58 -21.98 -4.32 5.34
CA ALA A 58 -20.76 -3.52 5.27
C ALA A 58 -20.13 -3.60 3.87
N MET A 59 -20.17 -4.78 3.25
CA MET A 59 -19.67 -4.98 1.89
C MET A 59 -20.55 -4.34 0.82
N GLU A 60 -21.87 -4.31 1.00
CA GLU A 60 -22.80 -3.53 0.17
C GLU A 60 -22.49 -2.04 0.26
N ALA A 61 -22.29 -1.51 1.48
CA ALA A 61 -21.89 -0.11 1.65
C ALA A 61 -20.54 0.19 0.99
N LEU A 62 -19.55 -0.72 1.08
CA LEU A 62 -18.29 -0.57 0.35
C LEU A 62 -18.50 -0.59 -1.17
N HIS A 63 -19.40 -1.44 -1.67
CA HIS A 63 -19.74 -1.47 -3.09
C HIS A 63 -20.29 -0.12 -3.58
N ASP A 64 -21.19 0.50 -2.82
CA ASP A 64 -21.73 1.83 -3.11
C ASP A 64 -20.64 2.92 -3.03
N ASP A 65 -19.81 2.88 -1.99
CA ASP A 65 -18.76 3.86 -1.79
C ASP A 65 -17.67 3.77 -2.89
N VAL A 66 -17.36 2.57 -3.40
CA VAL A 66 -16.49 2.39 -4.58
C VAL A 66 -17.12 3.00 -5.83
N GLN A 67 -18.42 2.82 -6.06
CA GLN A 67 -19.11 3.41 -7.21
C GLN A 67 -19.06 4.94 -7.19
N LEU A 68 -19.20 5.57 -6.02
CA LEU A 68 -19.05 7.02 -5.86
C LEU A 68 -17.64 7.52 -6.19
N LEU A 69 -16.63 6.68 -6.00
CA LEU A 69 -15.23 6.99 -6.28
C LEU A 69 -14.82 6.74 -7.74
N LEU A 70 -15.62 5.99 -8.50
CA LEU A 70 -15.38 5.69 -9.91
C LEU A 70 -16.23 6.60 -10.80
N LYS A 71 -15.79 6.79 -12.06
CA LYS A 71 -16.49 7.67 -13.00
C LYS A 71 -16.41 7.17 -14.44
N GLY A 72 -17.44 7.52 -15.21
CA GLY A 72 -17.51 7.25 -16.65
C GLY A 72 -17.14 5.80 -16.95
N TYR A 73 -16.19 5.61 -17.86
CA TYR A 73 -15.77 4.29 -18.33
C TYR A 73 -15.41 3.30 -17.21
N ASP A 74 -14.69 3.71 -16.17
CA ASP A 74 -14.29 2.79 -15.09
C ASP A 74 -15.48 2.40 -14.19
N LEU A 75 -16.42 3.33 -13.96
CA LEU A 75 -17.67 3.03 -13.25
C LEU A 75 -18.53 2.06 -14.06
N ASP A 76 -18.70 2.34 -15.36
CA ASP A 76 -19.49 1.50 -16.26
C ASP A 76 -18.93 0.07 -16.30
N LYS A 77 -17.60 -0.08 -16.35
CA LYS A 77 -16.93 -1.39 -16.32
C LYS A 77 -17.07 -2.10 -14.99
N TYR A 78 -16.92 -1.38 -13.89
CA TYR A 78 -17.15 -1.95 -12.55
C TYR A 78 -18.58 -2.46 -12.40
N GLN A 79 -19.58 -1.66 -12.77
CA GLN A 79 -20.99 -2.05 -12.72
C GLN A 79 -21.30 -3.21 -13.67
N ALA A 80 -20.73 -3.21 -14.89
CA ALA A 80 -20.92 -4.31 -15.83
C ALA A 80 -20.42 -5.66 -15.29
N VAL A 81 -19.34 -5.67 -14.51
CA VAL A 81 -18.82 -6.88 -13.85
C VAL A 81 -19.65 -7.23 -12.62
N THR A 82 -19.89 -6.28 -11.73
CA THR A 82 -20.52 -6.53 -10.43
C THR A 82 -22.02 -6.79 -10.53
N ASN A 83 -22.70 -6.25 -11.54
CA ASN A 83 -24.14 -6.39 -11.77
C ASN A 83 -24.46 -7.29 -12.96
N SER A 84 -23.48 -8.01 -13.51
CA SER A 84 -23.74 -8.97 -14.58
C SER A 84 -24.73 -10.04 -14.10
N PRO A 85 -25.56 -10.62 -14.99
CA PRO A 85 -26.45 -11.72 -14.61
C PRO A 85 -25.73 -12.90 -13.94
N GLU A 86 -24.46 -13.11 -14.27
CA GLU A 86 -23.60 -14.15 -13.70
C GLU A 86 -23.19 -13.83 -12.25
N ASN A 87 -22.92 -12.56 -11.95
CA ASN A 87 -22.36 -12.13 -10.65
C ASN A 87 -23.39 -11.51 -9.70
N ALA A 88 -24.58 -11.12 -10.20
CA ALA A 88 -25.58 -10.38 -9.41
C ALA A 88 -26.07 -11.15 -8.17
N ASN A 89 -26.03 -12.48 -8.20
CA ASN A 89 -26.43 -13.35 -7.09
C ASN A 89 -25.28 -13.69 -6.13
N LEU A 90 -24.06 -13.23 -6.39
CA LEU A 90 -22.92 -13.45 -5.51
C LEU A 90 -22.99 -12.50 -4.30
N PRO A 91 -22.39 -12.88 -3.15
CA PRO A 91 -22.17 -11.97 -2.04
C PRO A 91 -21.44 -10.69 -2.48
N TYR A 92 -21.75 -9.55 -1.86
CA TYR A 92 -21.09 -8.28 -2.11
C TYR A 92 -19.58 -8.35 -1.85
N SER A 93 -19.13 -9.13 -0.87
CA SER A 93 -17.71 -9.45 -0.67
C SER A 93 -17.03 -9.92 -1.96
N GLN A 94 -17.66 -10.86 -2.67
CA GLN A 94 -17.15 -11.39 -3.93
C GLN A 94 -17.33 -10.41 -5.09
N ARG A 95 -18.48 -9.74 -5.18
CA ARG A 95 -18.76 -8.76 -6.25
C ARG A 95 -17.74 -7.61 -6.22
N VAL A 96 -17.48 -7.04 -5.04
CA VAL A 96 -16.47 -5.98 -4.87
C VAL A 96 -15.09 -6.47 -5.27
N GLN A 97 -14.70 -7.68 -4.84
CA GLN A 97 -13.41 -8.27 -5.20
C GLN A 97 -13.27 -8.45 -6.73
N LEU A 98 -14.29 -9.01 -7.39
CA LEU A 98 -14.30 -9.21 -8.84
C LEU A 98 -14.22 -7.87 -9.60
N GLY A 99 -15.01 -6.88 -9.20
CA GLY A 99 -14.99 -5.56 -9.84
C GLY A 99 -13.64 -4.85 -9.72
N LEU A 100 -13.03 -4.88 -8.53
CA LEU A 100 -11.71 -4.29 -8.30
C LEU A 100 -10.59 -5.06 -9.01
N ALA A 101 -10.68 -6.40 -9.06
CA ALA A 101 -9.73 -7.24 -9.80
C ALA A 101 -9.79 -6.94 -11.29
N PHE A 102 -10.99 -6.88 -11.89
CA PHE A 102 -11.18 -6.55 -13.29
C PHE A 102 -10.62 -5.17 -13.65
N LEU A 103 -10.90 -4.14 -12.84
CA LEU A 103 -10.34 -2.81 -13.07
C LEU A 103 -8.82 -2.80 -12.92
N THR A 104 -8.27 -3.62 -12.02
CA THR A 104 -6.83 -3.77 -11.87
C THR A 104 -6.18 -4.38 -13.10
N GLU A 105 -6.77 -5.43 -13.67
CA GLU A 105 -6.34 -6.01 -14.95
C GLU A 105 -6.39 -5.01 -16.09
N LEU A 106 -7.48 -4.25 -16.16
CA LEU A 106 -7.70 -3.25 -17.20
C LEU A 106 -6.67 -2.12 -17.15
N GLN A 107 -6.31 -1.66 -15.95
CA GLN A 107 -5.44 -0.51 -15.75
C GLN A 107 -3.94 -0.88 -15.67
N CYS A 108 -3.63 -2.13 -15.29
CA CYS A 108 -2.26 -2.61 -15.10
C CYS A 108 -1.87 -3.60 -16.21
N PRO A 109 -1.03 -3.19 -17.19
CA PRO A 109 -0.57 -4.11 -18.22
C PRO A 109 0.25 -5.27 -17.63
N LEU A 110 0.33 -6.37 -18.38
CA LEU A 110 1.26 -7.47 -18.09
C LEU A 110 2.69 -6.90 -17.94
N GLY A 111 3.41 -7.37 -16.92
CA GLY A 111 4.74 -6.85 -16.58
C GLY A 111 4.75 -5.75 -15.49
N THR A 112 3.59 -5.20 -15.11
CA THR A 112 3.53 -4.12 -14.10
C THR A 112 4.13 -4.54 -12.77
N ARG A 113 3.88 -5.79 -12.33
CA ARG A 113 4.39 -6.28 -11.05
C ARG A 113 5.92 -6.40 -11.04
N GLU A 114 6.50 -6.86 -12.14
CA GLU A 114 7.95 -7.00 -12.32
C GLU A 114 8.61 -5.62 -12.28
N ILE A 115 8.03 -4.63 -12.96
CA ILE A 115 8.49 -3.23 -12.90
C ILE A 115 8.45 -2.71 -11.46
N LEU A 116 7.39 -2.97 -10.70
CA LEU A 116 7.28 -2.56 -9.29
C LEU A 116 8.31 -3.26 -8.41
N LEU A 117 8.53 -4.56 -8.62
CA LEU A 117 9.53 -5.33 -7.88
C LEU A 117 10.94 -4.81 -8.12
N ASP A 118 11.27 -4.49 -9.37
CA ASP A 118 12.58 -3.93 -9.69
C ASP A 118 12.77 -2.55 -9.08
N LYS A 119 11.72 -1.71 -9.07
CA LYS A 119 11.75 -0.43 -8.33
C LYS A 119 11.94 -0.64 -6.83
N LEU A 120 11.24 -1.61 -6.22
CA LEU A 120 11.40 -1.95 -4.81
C LEU A 120 12.84 -2.42 -4.50
N ARG A 121 13.40 -3.28 -5.36
CA ARG A 121 14.79 -3.79 -5.24
C ARG A 121 15.84 -2.71 -5.42
N GLN A 122 15.56 -1.68 -6.19
CA GLN A 122 16.45 -0.54 -6.44
C GLN A 122 16.27 0.59 -5.42
N LEU A 123 15.22 0.55 -4.59
CA LEU A 123 14.98 1.55 -3.57
C LEU A 123 16.14 1.56 -2.56
N ARG A 124 16.67 2.74 -2.26
CA ARG A 124 17.75 2.95 -1.28
C ARG A 124 17.36 4.05 -0.31
N LYS A 125 17.73 3.89 0.97
CA LYS A 125 17.60 4.99 1.94
C LYS A 125 18.57 6.09 1.54
N ARG A 126 18.04 7.28 1.28
CA ARG A 126 18.85 8.47 1.00
C ARG A 126 19.53 8.97 2.27
N ALA A 127 20.69 9.61 2.14
CA ALA A 127 21.43 10.13 3.29
C ALA A 127 20.62 11.15 4.12
N SER A 128 19.80 11.98 3.46
CA SER A 128 18.93 12.97 4.09
C SER A 128 17.60 12.42 4.62
N GLN A 129 17.30 11.14 4.39
CA GLN A 129 16.03 10.51 4.75
C GLN A 129 16.19 9.73 6.05
N THR A 130 15.20 9.82 6.95
CA THR A 130 15.15 8.97 8.16
C THR A 130 14.83 7.52 7.79
N VAL A 131 15.19 6.56 8.65
CA VAL A 131 14.80 5.15 8.50
C VAL A 131 13.28 5.04 8.43
N SER A 132 12.56 5.78 9.27
CA SER A 132 11.09 5.78 9.27
C SER A 132 10.50 6.29 7.95
N ALA A 133 11.05 7.38 7.38
CA ALA A 133 10.61 7.87 6.09
C ALA A 133 10.93 6.89 4.94
N TYR A 134 12.08 6.20 5.00
CA TYR A 134 12.40 5.13 4.05
C TYR A 134 11.47 3.93 4.20
N ALA A 135 11.19 3.50 5.44
CA ALA A 135 10.27 2.39 5.73
C ALA A 135 8.85 2.68 5.21
N ALA A 136 8.36 3.91 5.37
CA ALA A 136 7.08 4.34 4.81
C ALA A 136 7.06 4.24 3.27
N GLU A 137 8.14 4.66 2.60
CA GLU A 137 8.29 4.55 1.15
C GLU A 137 8.35 3.09 0.70
N PHE A 138 9.14 2.25 1.38
CA PHE A 138 9.24 0.82 1.13
C PHE A 138 7.89 0.10 1.30
N SER A 139 7.18 0.40 2.38
CA SER A 139 5.82 -0.11 2.65
C SER A 139 4.84 0.32 1.56
N GLN A 140 4.91 1.56 1.08
CA GLN A 140 4.07 2.03 -0.03
C GLN A 140 4.27 1.18 -1.29
N TRP A 141 5.51 0.88 -1.68
CA TRP A 141 5.82 0.02 -2.82
C TRP A 141 5.33 -1.41 -2.63
N ARG A 142 5.53 -1.99 -1.44
CA ARG A 142 5.00 -3.33 -1.09
C ARG A 142 3.49 -3.40 -1.22
N ARG A 143 2.78 -2.38 -0.72
CA ARG A 143 1.32 -2.29 -0.81
C ARG A 143 0.86 -2.15 -2.25
N LYS A 144 1.57 -1.40 -3.10
CA LYS A 144 1.28 -1.34 -4.55
C LYS A 144 1.39 -2.72 -5.22
N ILE A 145 2.41 -3.50 -4.86
CA ILE A 145 2.57 -4.88 -5.36
C ILE A 145 1.44 -5.77 -4.85
N ALA A 146 1.01 -5.57 -3.59
CA ALA A 146 -0.08 -6.34 -3.01
C ALA A 146 -1.43 -6.12 -3.73
N ILE A 147 -1.70 -4.91 -4.25
CA ILE A 147 -2.90 -4.64 -5.07
C ILE A 147 -2.96 -5.57 -6.29
N LEU A 148 -1.81 -5.94 -6.86
CA LEU A 148 -1.72 -6.80 -8.03
C LEU A 148 -1.81 -8.30 -7.70
N GLN A 149 -1.93 -8.69 -6.43
CA GLN A 149 -1.93 -10.12 -6.05
C GLN A 149 -3.18 -10.88 -6.52
N SER A 150 -4.28 -10.19 -6.86
CA SER A 150 -5.44 -10.81 -7.49
C SER A 150 -5.14 -11.37 -8.90
N LEU A 151 -3.99 -11.01 -9.50
CA LEU A 151 -3.53 -11.44 -10.83
C LEU A 151 -2.70 -12.72 -10.79
N GLU A 152 -3.06 -13.68 -9.93
CA GLU A 152 -2.40 -15.00 -9.75
C GLU A 152 -0.97 -15.00 -9.19
N GLN A 153 -0.42 -13.86 -8.77
CA GLN A 153 0.99 -13.78 -8.32
C GLN A 153 1.13 -13.86 -6.79
N GLN A 154 2.03 -14.74 -6.33
CA GLN A 154 2.35 -14.93 -4.91
C GLN A 154 2.85 -13.64 -4.22
N PRO A 155 2.57 -13.47 -2.92
CA PRO A 155 3.19 -12.43 -2.11
C PRO A 155 4.72 -12.47 -2.19
N ILE A 156 5.36 -11.32 -1.95
CA ILE A 156 6.83 -11.26 -1.83
C ILE A 156 7.20 -12.09 -0.59
N ALA A 157 8.14 -13.03 -0.71
CA ALA A 157 8.59 -13.81 0.44
C ALA A 157 9.17 -12.88 1.52
N LEU A 158 8.91 -13.18 2.81
CA LEU A 158 9.43 -12.37 3.91
C LEU A 158 10.97 -12.28 3.85
N SER A 159 11.66 -13.37 3.53
CA SER A 159 13.12 -13.40 3.34
C SER A 159 13.60 -12.37 2.32
N ASP A 160 12.89 -12.24 1.20
CA ASP A 160 13.23 -11.30 0.14
C ASP A 160 12.97 -9.87 0.59
N GLN A 161 11.84 -9.62 1.26
CA GLN A 161 11.52 -8.30 1.81
C GLN A 161 12.60 -7.84 2.80
N VAL A 162 13.00 -8.72 3.72
CA VAL A 162 14.05 -8.47 4.71
C VAL A 162 15.39 -8.21 4.02
N GLN A 163 15.75 -9.02 3.02
CA GLN A 163 17.01 -8.86 2.30
C GLN A 163 17.06 -7.55 1.50
N ILE A 164 15.97 -7.19 0.81
CA ILE A 164 15.88 -5.91 0.09
C ILE A 164 16.02 -4.76 1.08
N PHE A 165 15.29 -4.79 2.20
CA PHE A 165 15.34 -3.72 3.19
C PHE A 165 16.73 -3.55 3.80
N LYS A 166 17.39 -4.65 4.20
CA LYS A 166 18.75 -4.63 4.78
C LYS A 166 19.76 -4.06 3.77
N THR A 167 19.72 -4.51 2.53
CA THR A 167 20.68 -4.07 1.49
C THR A 167 20.45 -2.65 1.01
N ALA A 168 19.26 -2.10 1.24
CA ALA A 168 18.92 -0.73 0.90
C ALA A 168 19.45 0.32 1.89
N MET A 169 19.87 -0.12 3.08
CA MET A 169 20.44 0.75 4.10
C MET A 169 21.89 1.14 3.77
N PRO A 170 22.37 2.32 4.22
CA PRO A 170 23.79 2.67 4.11
C PRO A 170 24.68 1.64 4.82
N ASN A 171 25.91 1.47 4.36
CA ASN A 171 26.84 0.45 4.86
C ASN A 171 27.04 0.53 6.39
N GLU A 172 27.12 1.73 6.95
CA GLU A 172 27.29 1.95 8.38
C GLU A 172 26.11 1.40 9.19
N PHE A 173 24.87 1.57 8.70
CA PHE A 173 23.68 0.99 9.31
C PHE A 173 23.67 -0.54 9.19
N GLN A 174 24.10 -1.09 8.04
CA GLN A 174 24.19 -2.54 7.84
C GLN A 174 25.19 -3.18 8.82
N ILE A 175 26.34 -2.54 9.06
CA ILE A 175 27.36 -3.00 10.00
C ILE A 175 26.80 -3.00 11.42
N GLU A 176 26.21 -1.88 11.85
CA GLU A 176 25.64 -1.78 13.21
C GLU A 176 24.50 -2.78 13.42
N PHE A 177 23.68 -2.99 12.38
CA PHE A 177 22.63 -4.00 12.41
C PHE A 177 23.19 -5.41 12.62
N ARG A 178 24.22 -5.80 11.86
CA ARG A 178 24.86 -7.11 12.04
C ARG A 178 25.49 -7.27 13.42
N LYS A 179 26.07 -6.19 13.97
CA LYS A 179 26.65 -6.20 15.32
C LYS A 179 25.60 -6.43 16.40
N LYS A 180 24.44 -5.76 16.30
CA LYS A 180 23.38 -5.83 17.32
C LYS A 180 22.48 -7.05 17.19
N TYR A 181 22.13 -7.43 15.97
CA TYR A 181 21.08 -8.42 15.70
C TYR A 181 21.63 -9.69 15.03
N GLY A 182 22.89 -9.72 14.58
CA GLY A 182 23.51 -10.93 14.03
C GLY A 182 22.71 -11.59 12.91
N LEU A 183 22.56 -12.92 13.01
CA LEU A 183 21.76 -13.77 12.12
C LEU A 183 20.32 -13.96 12.62
N HIS A 184 19.79 -13.05 13.44
CA HIS A 184 18.44 -13.17 13.96
C HIS A 184 17.42 -13.29 12.83
N ASN A 185 16.51 -14.26 12.97
CA ASN A 185 15.35 -14.41 12.11
C ASN A 185 14.27 -13.45 12.61
N PHE A 186 13.70 -12.69 11.69
CA PHE A 186 12.63 -11.74 11.99
C PHE A 186 11.31 -12.35 11.54
N ASP A 187 10.30 -12.26 12.39
CA ASP A 187 8.97 -12.80 12.12
C ASP A 187 8.14 -11.89 11.20
N SER A 188 8.51 -10.61 11.15
CA SER A 188 7.93 -9.63 10.25
C SER A 188 8.98 -8.65 9.71
N ILE A 189 8.59 -7.90 8.69
CA ILE A 189 9.41 -6.81 8.16
C ILE A 189 9.33 -5.58 9.06
N GLU A 190 8.21 -5.38 9.76
CA GLU A 190 8.01 -4.34 10.75
C GLU A 190 9.02 -4.47 11.91
N ASP A 191 9.41 -5.69 12.29
CA ASP A 191 10.46 -5.92 13.29
C ASP A 191 11.85 -5.47 12.78
N VAL A 192 12.13 -5.67 11.49
CA VAL A 192 13.38 -5.19 10.86
C VAL A 192 13.38 -3.67 10.76
N GLU A 193 12.26 -3.07 10.39
CA GLU A 193 12.06 -1.63 10.38
C GLU A 193 12.32 -1.03 11.77
N ALA A 194 11.73 -1.61 12.81
CA ALA A 194 11.92 -1.20 14.20
C ALA A 194 13.39 -1.33 14.64
N ALA A 195 14.08 -2.40 14.26
CA ALA A 195 15.49 -2.58 14.55
C ALA A 195 16.38 -1.50 13.91
N PHE A 196 16.14 -1.12 12.66
CA PHE A 196 16.88 -0.01 12.04
C PHE A 196 16.51 1.36 12.63
N ILE A 197 15.26 1.57 13.04
CA ILE A 197 14.85 2.79 13.75
C ILE A 197 15.57 2.88 15.10
N ALA A 198 15.71 1.77 15.82
CA ALA A 198 16.46 1.73 17.08
C ALA A 198 17.95 2.05 16.87
N ILE A 199 18.53 1.67 15.73
CA ILE A 199 19.90 2.06 15.35
C ILE A 199 19.98 3.56 15.04
N GLU A 200 19.04 4.10 14.26
CA GLU A 200 19.02 5.54 13.94
C GLU A 200 18.89 6.42 15.19
N ASN A 201 18.24 5.92 16.23
CA ASN A 201 18.07 6.60 17.51
C ASN A 201 19.16 6.29 18.55
N ASP A 202 20.16 5.46 18.21
CA ASP A 202 21.27 5.17 19.12
C ASP A 202 22.30 6.30 19.10
N PHE A 203 22.41 6.99 20.23
CA PHE A 203 23.35 8.10 20.43
C PHE A 203 24.80 7.74 20.09
N ASP A 204 25.27 6.56 20.49
CA ASP A 204 26.66 6.14 20.27
C ASP A 204 26.94 5.89 18.79
N PHE A 205 25.94 5.35 18.08
CA PHE A 205 26.02 5.17 16.64
C PHE A 205 26.05 6.50 15.89
N ILE A 206 25.15 7.43 16.24
CA ILE A 206 25.10 8.77 15.65
C ILE A 206 26.41 9.55 15.92
N LYS A 207 26.97 9.41 17.13
CA LYS A 207 28.26 10.01 17.46
C LYS A 207 29.37 9.47 16.55
N ARG A 208 29.49 8.14 16.40
CA ARG A 208 30.47 7.50 15.50
C ARG A 208 30.29 7.90 14.03
N LEU A 209 29.05 8.08 13.58
CA LEU A 209 28.76 8.53 12.21
C LEU A 209 29.26 9.94 11.92
N ASN A 210 29.24 10.82 12.92
CA ASN A 210 29.64 12.22 12.80
C ASN A 210 31.14 12.46 13.10
N GLU A 211 31.88 11.43 13.50
CA GLU A 211 33.32 11.55 13.70
C GLU A 211 34.03 11.73 12.34
N PRO A 212 34.99 12.67 12.23
CA PRO A 212 35.74 12.87 11.01
C PRO A 212 36.50 11.59 10.66
N LYS A 213 36.17 11.00 9.50
CA LYS A 213 36.88 9.82 8.99
C LYS A 213 38.34 10.23 8.76
N LYS A 214 39.29 9.56 9.45
CA LYS A 214 40.72 9.81 9.24
C LYS A 214 41.07 9.57 7.77
N PRO A 215 41.87 10.46 7.15
CA PRO A 215 42.29 10.32 5.75
C PRO A 215 43.15 9.08 5.54
#